data_AF-A0A437MK02-F1
#
_entry.id   AF-A0A437MK02-F1
#
_cell.length_a   1.000
_cell.length_b   1.000
_cell.length_c   1.000
_cell.angle_alpha   90.00
_cell.angle_beta   90.00
_cell.angle_gamma   90.00
#
_symmetry.space_group_name_H-M   'P 1'
#
loop_
_entity.id
_entity.type
_entity.pdbx_description
1 polymer ?
#
loop_
_entity_poly.entity_id
_entity_poly.type
_entity_poly.pdbx_seq_one_letter_code
_entity_poly.pdbx_strand_id
1 'polypeptide(L)'
;MRAAPFAFLRATYWRWAEIIPTLCPELMGAPPVLAVGDVHLENFGTWRDDEGRLVWGVNDFDEAAVMPWPLDLLRLAVSALLAGGGRESCDAILSGFLDGAEAPCPIVLERDWKWLRKAVLVPEEDRAAFWAKFEALPAAPALPAHEQALLAVLPAGHGVPVFSPRTAGTGSLGRPRFVARADWRGGLVLRESKALVPSGWNLAQAPTDDAISAQAVATGRFRAPDPYYRQIGAIITRRLSPNSRKIEVKDSASQLLEARMLAAMGREIANCQAGDAERWPGVREEAKRMAKGWLHKAAEAAAEAVVKEQKEFAAG
;
A
#
# COMPACT_ATOMS: atom_id res chain seq x y z
N MET A 1 1.05 2.49 17.39
CA MET A 1 0.71 3.91 17.65
C MET A 1 1.54 4.51 18.78
N ARG A 2 1.42 4.05 20.04
CA ARG A 2 2.18 4.63 21.18
C ARG A 2 3.68 4.29 21.22
N ALA A 3 4.08 3.17 20.60
CA ALA A 3 5.43 2.65 20.76
C ALA A 3 6.49 3.38 19.93
N ALA A 4 6.15 3.88 18.74
CA ALA A 4 7.11 4.49 17.82
C ALA A 4 6.44 5.42 16.79
N PRO A 5 7.11 6.51 16.36
CA PRO A 5 6.65 7.41 15.29
C PRO A 5 6.27 6.71 13.99
N PHE A 6 7.07 5.74 13.51
CA PHE A 6 6.76 4.97 12.31
C PHE A 6 5.42 4.23 12.40
N ALA A 7 5.16 3.59 13.55
CA ALA A 7 3.91 2.88 13.81
C ALA A 7 2.73 3.82 14.10
N PHE A 8 2.99 5.08 14.42
CA PHE A 8 1.98 6.12 14.53
C PHE A 8 1.57 6.60 13.13
N LEU A 9 2.52 7.03 12.30
CA LEU A 9 2.29 7.45 10.91
C LEU A 9 1.37 6.48 10.16
N ARG A 10 1.69 5.18 10.20
CA ARG A 10 0.94 4.10 9.54
C ARG A 10 -0.48 3.89 10.03
N ALA A 11 -0.77 4.28 11.26
CA ALA A 11 -2.06 4.02 11.89
C ALA A 11 -2.98 5.23 11.85
N THR A 12 -2.45 6.42 11.56
CA THR A 12 -3.16 7.70 11.64
C THR A 12 -3.15 8.43 10.30
N TYR A 13 -3.47 7.74 9.20
CA TYR A 13 -3.56 8.39 7.88
C TYR A 13 -4.57 9.56 7.86
N TRP A 14 -5.70 9.42 8.56
CA TRP A 14 -6.67 10.51 8.73
C TRP A 14 -5.99 11.78 9.31
N ARG A 15 -5.11 11.61 10.29
CA ARG A 15 -4.40 12.73 10.92
C ARG A 15 -3.38 13.34 9.95
N TRP A 16 -2.70 12.52 9.17
CA TRP A 16 -1.83 12.98 8.09
C TRP A 16 -2.59 13.86 7.09
N ALA A 17 -3.78 13.43 6.66
CA ALA A 17 -4.62 14.17 5.72
C ALA A 17 -5.08 15.53 6.27
N GLU A 18 -5.24 15.67 7.60
CA GLU A 18 -5.56 16.95 8.25
C GLU A 18 -4.37 17.90 8.29
N ILE A 19 -3.18 17.41 8.62
CA ILE A 19 -2.03 18.27 8.94
C ILE A 19 -1.17 18.63 7.73
N ILE A 20 -1.09 17.75 6.72
CA ILE A 20 -0.12 17.91 5.64
C ILE A 20 -0.33 19.19 4.79
N PRO A 21 -1.56 19.70 4.55
CA PRO A 21 -1.74 20.96 3.84
C PRO A 21 -1.20 22.18 4.61
N THR A 22 -1.14 22.09 5.94
CA THR A 22 -0.58 23.15 6.80
C THR A 22 0.94 23.06 6.90
N LEU A 23 1.49 21.83 6.91
CA LEU A 23 2.93 21.61 7.02
C LEU A 23 3.67 21.86 5.70
N CYS A 24 3.04 21.55 4.58
CA CYS A 24 3.63 21.69 3.24
C CYS A 24 2.66 22.39 2.27
N PRO A 25 2.21 23.63 2.57
CA PRO A 25 1.23 24.35 1.74
C PRO A 25 1.71 24.56 0.29
N GLU A 26 3.01 24.64 0.07
CA GLU A 26 3.62 24.79 -1.25
C GLU A 26 3.38 23.58 -2.17
N LEU A 27 3.13 22.40 -1.61
CA LEU A 27 2.84 21.19 -2.39
C LEU A 27 1.38 21.07 -2.78
N MET A 28 0.49 21.84 -2.14
CA MET A 28 -0.97 21.75 -2.36
C MET A 28 -1.40 22.30 -3.72
N GLY A 29 -0.58 23.12 -4.36
CA GLY A 29 -0.81 23.63 -5.72
C GLY A 29 -0.37 22.67 -6.83
N ALA A 30 0.28 21.55 -6.50
CA ALA A 30 0.75 20.59 -7.50
C ALA A 30 -0.42 19.84 -8.18
N PRO A 31 -0.28 19.40 -9.44
CA PRO A 31 -1.31 18.70 -10.18
C PRO A 31 -1.90 17.53 -9.39
N PRO A 32 -3.24 17.47 -9.24
CA PRO A 32 -3.87 16.38 -8.53
C PRO A 32 -3.85 15.11 -9.38
N VAL A 33 -3.54 13.97 -8.79
CA VAL A 33 -3.59 12.65 -9.46
C VAL A 33 -4.42 11.70 -8.62
N LEU A 34 -4.86 10.61 -9.22
CA LEU A 34 -5.35 9.49 -8.44
C LEU A 34 -4.16 8.81 -7.73
N ALA A 35 -3.96 9.16 -6.48
CA ALA A 35 -2.83 8.76 -5.66
C ALA A 35 -3.15 7.53 -4.81
N VAL A 36 -2.12 6.92 -4.22
CA VAL A 36 -2.26 5.77 -3.32
C VAL A 36 -2.73 6.22 -1.93
N GLY A 37 -2.28 7.38 -1.46
CA GLY A 37 -2.61 7.93 -0.15
C GLY A 37 -1.69 7.40 0.94
N ASP A 38 -2.02 6.26 1.55
CA ASP A 38 -1.28 5.71 2.72
C ASP A 38 0.02 4.98 2.33
N VAL A 39 0.88 5.66 1.56
CA VAL A 39 2.19 5.13 1.17
C VAL A 39 3.17 5.15 2.34
N HIS A 40 3.77 4.00 2.61
CA HIS A 40 4.84 3.86 3.60
C HIS A 40 5.69 2.61 3.28
N LEU A 41 6.87 2.45 3.90
CA LEU A 41 7.78 1.32 3.62
C LEU A 41 7.12 -0.07 3.63
N GLU A 42 6.21 -0.32 4.60
CA GLU A 42 5.48 -1.61 4.68
C GLU A 42 4.24 -1.71 3.78
N ASN A 43 3.97 -0.75 2.88
CA ASN A 43 2.85 -0.84 1.95
C ASN A 43 3.23 -1.54 0.64
N PHE A 44 4.49 -1.95 0.51
CA PHE A 44 4.99 -2.66 -0.66
C PHE A 44 5.10 -4.17 -0.41
N GLY A 45 4.98 -4.93 -1.48
CA GLY A 45 5.20 -6.36 -1.44
C GLY A 45 4.87 -7.05 -2.75
N THR A 46 4.53 -8.33 -2.67
CA THR A 46 4.44 -9.19 -3.87
C THR A 46 3.07 -9.83 -4.04
N TRP A 47 2.75 -10.20 -5.28
CA TRP A 47 1.60 -11.03 -5.65
C TRP A 47 1.88 -11.71 -7.00
N ARG A 48 0.97 -12.60 -7.43
CA ARG A 48 0.97 -13.11 -8.81
C ARG A 48 -0.15 -12.47 -9.61
N ASP A 49 0.16 -11.95 -10.79
CA ASP A 49 -0.87 -11.43 -11.69
C ASP A 49 -1.67 -12.56 -12.37
N ASP A 50 -2.55 -12.19 -13.32
CA ASP A 50 -3.44 -13.13 -14.01
C ASP A 50 -2.67 -14.14 -14.90
N GLU A 51 -1.50 -13.75 -15.41
CA GLU A 51 -0.57 -14.61 -16.15
C GLU A 51 0.31 -15.46 -15.21
N GLY A 52 0.11 -15.33 -13.90
CA GLY A 52 0.86 -16.05 -12.88
C GLY A 52 2.26 -15.49 -12.62
N ARG A 53 2.65 -14.35 -13.20
CA ARG A 53 3.98 -13.76 -13.04
C ARG A 53 4.13 -13.16 -11.65
N LEU A 54 5.29 -13.34 -11.01
CA LEU A 54 5.55 -12.69 -9.73
C LEU A 54 5.76 -11.18 -9.91
N VAL A 55 4.89 -10.38 -9.32
CA VAL A 55 4.90 -8.90 -9.38
C VAL A 55 5.29 -8.34 -8.02
N TRP A 56 5.93 -7.18 -8.02
CA TRP A 56 6.15 -6.37 -6.85
C TRP A 56 5.54 -4.98 -7.01
N GLY A 57 5.03 -4.41 -5.92
CA GLY A 57 4.57 -3.03 -5.89
C GLY A 57 3.72 -2.71 -4.66
N VAL A 58 2.85 -1.70 -4.78
CA VAL A 58 1.94 -1.28 -3.69
C VAL A 58 0.83 -2.33 -3.49
N ASN A 59 0.57 -2.66 -2.22
CA ASN A 59 -0.32 -3.75 -1.79
C ASN A 59 -1.68 -3.30 -1.22
N ASP A 60 -1.82 -2.05 -0.79
CA ASP A 60 -3.03 -1.55 -0.15
C ASP A 60 -3.36 -0.15 -0.69
N PHE A 61 -4.62 0.04 -1.10
CA PHE A 61 -5.16 1.24 -1.76
C PHE A 61 -6.41 1.76 -1.03
N ASP A 62 -6.60 1.37 0.23
CA ASP A 62 -7.71 1.79 1.08
C ASP A 62 -7.91 3.32 1.15
N GLU A 63 -6.81 4.06 1.06
CA GLU A 63 -6.80 5.52 1.23
C GLU A 63 -6.58 6.25 -0.11
N ALA A 64 -6.74 5.53 -1.23
CA ALA A 64 -6.61 6.09 -2.57
C ALA A 64 -7.65 7.19 -2.82
N ALA A 65 -7.18 8.36 -3.23
CA ALA A 65 -7.99 9.54 -3.51
C ALA A 65 -7.30 10.47 -4.49
N VAL A 66 -8.05 11.45 -5.00
CA VAL A 66 -7.49 12.52 -5.84
C VAL A 66 -6.80 13.55 -4.95
N MET A 67 -5.47 13.64 -5.05
CA MET A 67 -4.65 14.54 -4.24
C MET A 67 -3.40 14.99 -4.99
N PRO A 68 -2.70 16.05 -4.55
CA PRO A 68 -1.46 16.49 -5.18
C PRO A 68 -0.42 15.35 -5.28
N TRP A 69 0.12 15.14 -6.47
CA TRP A 69 1.05 14.05 -6.76
C TRP A 69 2.27 13.92 -5.82
N PRO A 70 2.86 15.00 -5.26
CA PRO A 70 4.03 14.89 -4.39
C PRO A 70 3.73 14.17 -3.07
N LEU A 71 2.46 14.07 -2.66
CA LEU A 71 2.09 13.60 -1.33
C LEU A 71 2.39 12.10 -1.11
N ASP A 72 2.28 11.26 -2.14
CA ASP A 72 2.68 9.85 -2.05
C ASP A 72 4.20 9.72 -1.79
N LEU A 73 5.01 10.53 -2.50
CA LEU A 73 6.46 10.55 -2.31
C LEU A 73 6.84 11.09 -0.94
N LEU A 74 6.21 12.18 -0.53
CA LEU A 74 6.43 12.81 0.77
C LEU A 74 6.14 11.84 1.90
N ARG A 75 4.99 11.14 1.85
CA ARG A 75 4.63 10.18 2.88
C ARG A 75 5.59 8.99 2.93
N LEU A 76 6.02 8.48 1.77
CA LEU A 76 7.04 7.44 1.71
C LEU A 76 8.37 7.92 2.33
N ALA A 77 8.83 9.11 1.97
CA ALA A 77 10.06 9.71 2.48
C ALA A 77 10.01 9.91 3.99
N VAL A 78 8.90 10.45 4.53
CA VAL A 78 8.68 10.54 5.98
C VAL A 78 8.77 9.16 6.62
N SER A 79 8.12 8.14 6.04
CA SER A 79 8.20 6.77 6.57
C SER A 79 9.63 6.20 6.59
N ALA A 80 10.47 6.57 5.61
CA ALA A 80 11.87 6.18 5.56
C ALA A 80 12.70 6.91 6.63
N LEU A 81 12.52 8.22 6.81
CA LEU A 81 13.19 9.00 7.87
C LEU A 81 12.83 8.46 9.25
N LEU A 82 11.55 8.17 9.51
CA LEU A 82 11.10 7.60 10.79
C LEU A 82 11.60 6.16 11.04
N ALA A 83 12.07 5.47 10.00
CA ALA A 83 12.70 4.16 10.09
C ALA A 83 14.23 4.20 10.18
N GLY A 84 14.84 5.39 10.21
CA GLY A 84 16.29 5.59 10.33
C GLY A 84 17.01 5.89 9.01
N GLY A 85 16.29 6.15 7.92
CA GLY A 85 16.86 6.68 6.68
C GLY A 85 17.22 8.17 6.79
N GLY A 86 17.93 8.69 5.79
CA GLY A 86 18.28 10.10 5.68
C GLY A 86 18.03 10.70 4.30
N ARG A 87 18.85 11.71 3.96
CA ARG A 87 18.76 12.44 2.69
C ARG A 87 18.90 11.55 1.47
N GLU A 88 19.80 10.59 1.53
CA GLU A 88 20.02 9.58 0.49
C GLU A 88 18.78 8.72 0.23
N SER A 89 17.97 8.47 1.27
CA SER A 89 16.70 7.76 1.14
C SER A 89 15.69 8.56 0.31
N CYS A 90 15.58 9.87 0.58
CA CYS A 90 14.72 10.77 -0.17
C CYS A 90 15.19 10.92 -1.63
N ASP A 91 16.49 11.09 -1.83
CA ASP A 91 17.09 11.21 -3.17
C ASP A 91 16.85 9.92 -3.99
N ALA A 92 16.94 8.74 -3.37
CA ALA A 92 16.66 7.45 -4.02
C ALA A 92 15.17 7.29 -4.40
N ILE A 93 14.25 7.66 -3.51
CA ILE A 93 12.79 7.65 -3.79
C ILE A 93 12.49 8.53 -5.00
N LEU A 94 12.98 9.78 -4.98
CA LEU A 94 12.73 10.74 -6.05
C LEU A 94 13.35 10.28 -7.38
N SER A 95 14.58 9.76 -7.35
CA SER A 95 15.23 9.20 -8.54
C SER A 95 14.41 8.06 -9.15
N GLY A 96 13.94 7.13 -8.32
CA GLY A 96 13.09 6.03 -8.76
C GLY A 96 11.78 6.49 -9.37
N PHE A 97 11.14 7.50 -8.76
CA PHE A 97 9.93 8.12 -9.29
C PHE A 97 10.18 8.76 -10.66
N LEU A 98 11.23 9.56 -10.81
CA LEU A 98 11.58 10.19 -12.10
C LEU A 98 11.84 9.15 -13.20
N ASP A 99 12.57 8.06 -12.88
CA ASP A 99 12.81 6.99 -13.86
C ASP A 99 11.52 6.23 -14.23
N GLY A 100 10.60 6.08 -13.28
CA GLY A 100 9.25 5.53 -13.53
C GLY A 100 8.38 6.51 -14.32
N ALA A 101 8.60 7.81 -14.14
CA ALA A 101 7.86 8.86 -14.82
C ALA A 101 8.14 8.90 -16.34
N GLU A 102 9.38 8.62 -16.72
CA GLU A 102 9.79 8.53 -18.13
C GLU A 102 9.30 7.24 -18.81
N ALA A 103 9.31 6.12 -18.09
CA ALA A 103 8.99 4.81 -18.66
C ALA A 103 8.16 3.97 -17.66
N PRO A 104 6.87 4.31 -17.46
CA PRO A 104 6.03 3.61 -16.51
C PRO A 104 5.78 2.17 -16.99
N CYS A 105 6.11 1.21 -16.14
CA CYS A 105 5.93 -0.22 -16.42
C CYS A 105 5.90 -1.04 -15.14
N PRO A 106 5.11 -2.13 -15.10
CA PRO A 106 4.99 -2.95 -13.91
C PRO A 106 6.32 -3.63 -13.55
N ILE A 107 6.58 -3.75 -12.24
CA ILE A 107 7.78 -4.41 -11.72
C ILE A 107 7.54 -5.92 -11.66
N VAL A 108 7.81 -6.60 -12.78
CA VAL A 108 7.72 -8.07 -12.90
C VAL A 108 9.05 -8.71 -12.53
N LEU A 109 9.06 -9.53 -11.49
CA LEU A 109 10.28 -10.05 -10.86
C LEU A 109 10.99 -11.17 -11.64
N GLU A 110 10.33 -11.73 -12.64
CA GLU A 110 10.85 -12.87 -13.40
C GLU A 110 11.88 -12.46 -14.47
N ARG A 111 11.95 -11.18 -14.85
CA ARG A 111 12.83 -10.66 -15.92
C ARG A 111 14.03 -9.87 -15.39
N ASP A 112 13.83 -8.62 -14.98
CA ASP A 112 14.92 -7.64 -14.77
C ASP A 112 15.29 -7.44 -13.28
N TRP A 113 14.53 -8.03 -12.37
CA TRP A 113 14.59 -7.71 -10.94
C TRP A 113 15.13 -8.86 -10.09
N LYS A 114 16.20 -9.52 -10.57
CA LYS A 114 16.80 -10.69 -9.89
C LYS A 114 17.14 -10.42 -8.42
N TRP A 115 17.68 -9.24 -8.12
CA TRP A 115 18.03 -8.86 -6.76
C TRP A 115 16.78 -8.75 -5.87
N LEU A 116 15.71 -8.13 -6.38
CA LEU A 116 14.46 -7.93 -5.65
C LEU A 116 13.73 -9.26 -5.47
N ARG A 117 13.73 -10.11 -6.50
CA ARG A 117 13.24 -11.49 -6.43
C ARG A 117 13.91 -12.28 -5.31
N LYS A 118 15.24 -12.14 -5.13
CA LYS A 118 15.96 -12.77 -4.02
C LYS A 118 15.57 -12.17 -2.67
N ALA A 119 15.42 -10.85 -2.62
CA ALA A 119 15.05 -10.10 -1.44
C ALA A 119 13.65 -10.42 -0.89
N VAL A 120 12.70 -10.79 -1.76
CA VAL A 120 11.30 -11.08 -1.38
C VAL A 120 10.94 -12.56 -1.38
N LEU A 121 11.92 -13.43 -1.61
CA LEU A 121 11.71 -14.87 -1.55
C LEU A 121 11.31 -15.27 -0.13
N VAL A 122 10.22 -16.01 0.00
CA VAL A 122 9.70 -16.44 1.30
C VAL A 122 10.40 -17.72 1.76
N PRO A 123 11.08 -17.69 2.92
CA PRO A 123 11.67 -18.90 3.53
C PRO A 123 10.62 -19.98 3.82
N GLU A 124 11.02 -21.24 3.85
CA GLU A 124 10.10 -22.37 4.10
C GLU A 124 9.45 -22.31 5.49
N GLU A 125 10.18 -21.81 6.49
CA GLU A 125 9.65 -21.56 7.84
C GLU A 125 8.51 -20.53 7.83
N ASP A 126 8.65 -19.43 7.08
CA ASP A 126 7.60 -18.42 6.92
C ASP A 126 6.38 -18.99 6.16
N ARG A 127 6.61 -19.88 5.19
CA ARG A 127 5.52 -20.57 4.48
C ARG A 127 4.72 -21.48 5.41
N ALA A 128 5.42 -22.26 6.25
CA ALA A 128 4.77 -23.11 7.24
C ALA A 128 3.99 -22.28 8.28
N ALA A 129 4.60 -21.21 8.79
CA ALA A 129 3.98 -20.29 9.73
C ALA A 129 2.73 -19.61 9.14
N PHE A 130 2.77 -19.26 7.85
CA PHE A 130 1.61 -18.73 7.15
C PHE A 130 0.42 -19.70 7.20
N TRP A 131 0.62 -20.97 6.83
CA TRP A 131 -0.47 -21.94 6.80
C TRP A 131 -1.00 -22.26 8.20
N ALA A 132 -0.10 -22.52 9.16
CA ALA A 132 -0.48 -22.77 10.55
C ALA A 132 -1.35 -21.63 11.12
N LYS A 133 -1.01 -20.37 10.81
CA LYS A 133 -1.78 -19.20 11.22
C LYS A 133 -3.22 -19.20 10.71
N PHE A 134 -3.44 -19.54 9.43
CA PHE A 134 -4.79 -19.50 8.84
C PHE A 134 -5.61 -20.75 9.14
N GLU A 135 -4.97 -21.88 9.40
CA GLU A 135 -5.62 -23.10 9.88
C GLU A 135 -6.10 -22.95 11.33
N ALA A 136 -5.37 -22.21 12.15
CA ALA A 136 -5.72 -21.96 13.56
C ALA A 136 -6.86 -20.94 13.75
N LEU A 137 -7.34 -20.29 12.69
CA LEU A 137 -8.44 -19.31 12.81
C LEU A 137 -9.75 -20.02 13.22
N PRO A 138 -10.47 -19.51 14.23
CA PRO A 138 -11.74 -20.09 14.64
C PRO A 138 -12.79 -19.89 13.54
N ALA A 139 -13.61 -20.92 13.32
CA ALA A 139 -14.74 -20.82 12.41
C ALA A 139 -15.81 -19.89 13.00
N ALA A 140 -16.25 -18.91 12.23
CA ALA A 140 -17.40 -18.08 12.56
C ALA A 140 -18.06 -17.55 11.28
N PRO A 141 -19.38 -17.34 11.27
CA PRO A 141 -20.08 -16.84 10.09
C PRO A 141 -19.52 -15.48 9.67
N ALA A 142 -19.42 -15.26 8.36
CA ALA A 142 -19.15 -13.95 7.81
C ALA A 142 -20.44 -13.12 7.77
N LEU A 143 -20.30 -11.79 7.75
CA LEU A 143 -21.43 -10.91 7.44
C LEU A 143 -21.94 -11.22 6.02
N PRO A 144 -23.26 -11.18 5.75
CA PRO A 144 -23.82 -11.61 4.46
C PRO A 144 -23.15 -11.00 3.22
N ALA A 145 -22.87 -9.69 3.24
CA ALA A 145 -22.18 -9.01 2.13
C ALA A 145 -20.73 -9.50 1.94
N HIS A 146 -20.04 -9.80 3.04
CA HIS A 146 -18.67 -10.35 3.00
C HIS A 146 -18.64 -11.80 2.54
N GLU A 147 -19.60 -12.61 2.99
CA GLU A 147 -19.78 -13.98 2.52
C GLU A 147 -20.00 -14.01 1.01
N GLN A 148 -20.96 -13.21 0.51
CA GLN A 148 -21.24 -13.11 -0.92
C GLN A 148 -20.01 -12.67 -1.71
N ALA A 149 -19.28 -11.66 -1.25
CA ALA A 149 -18.06 -11.17 -1.89
C ALA A 149 -16.97 -12.26 -1.93
N LEU A 150 -16.79 -13.01 -0.83
CA LEU A 150 -15.81 -14.11 -0.74
C LEU A 150 -16.17 -15.27 -1.68
N LEU A 151 -17.44 -15.69 -1.69
CA LEU A 151 -17.93 -16.75 -2.58
C LEU A 151 -17.73 -16.38 -4.06
N ALA A 152 -17.94 -15.12 -4.42
CA ALA A 152 -17.77 -14.64 -5.79
C ALA A 152 -16.32 -14.70 -6.32
N VAL A 153 -15.32 -14.79 -5.43
CA VAL A 153 -13.89 -14.82 -5.80
C VAL A 153 -13.17 -16.13 -5.45
N LEU A 154 -13.88 -17.07 -4.82
CA LEU A 154 -13.40 -18.44 -4.67
C LEU A 154 -13.38 -19.13 -6.04
N PRO A 155 -12.43 -20.05 -6.27
CA PRO A 155 -12.33 -20.75 -7.54
C PRO A 155 -13.56 -21.64 -7.77
N ALA A 156 -14.01 -21.74 -9.02
CA ALA A 156 -15.14 -22.59 -9.38
C ALA A 156 -14.90 -24.06 -8.98
N GLY A 157 -15.92 -24.68 -8.37
CA GLY A 157 -15.82 -26.04 -7.83
C GLY A 157 -15.06 -26.13 -6.51
N HIS A 158 -14.95 -25.03 -5.75
CA HIS A 158 -14.47 -25.08 -4.37
C HIS A 158 -15.39 -25.95 -3.49
N GLY A 159 -14.83 -26.62 -2.49
CA GLY A 159 -15.58 -27.29 -1.44
C GLY A 159 -16.29 -26.31 -0.51
N VAL A 160 -17.02 -26.82 0.49
CA VAL A 160 -17.74 -25.96 1.45
C VAL A 160 -16.74 -25.04 2.17
N PRO A 161 -16.84 -23.71 2.03
CA PRO A 161 -15.91 -22.79 2.65
C PRO A 161 -16.14 -22.69 4.16
N VAL A 162 -15.06 -22.56 4.91
CA VAL A 162 -15.06 -22.16 6.32
C VAL A 162 -14.71 -20.68 6.39
N PHE A 163 -15.56 -19.90 7.04
CA PHE A 163 -15.32 -18.48 7.28
C PHE A 163 -14.71 -18.26 8.67
N SER A 164 -13.87 -17.24 8.77
CA SER A 164 -13.28 -16.82 10.04
C SER A 164 -13.14 -15.29 10.09
N PRO A 165 -13.53 -14.62 11.19
CA PRO A 165 -13.23 -13.21 11.38
C PRO A 165 -11.73 -13.02 11.55
N ARG A 166 -11.22 -11.85 11.15
CA ARG A 166 -9.81 -11.51 11.29
C ARG A 166 -9.61 -10.08 11.73
N THR A 167 -8.66 -9.88 12.64
CA THR A 167 -8.15 -8.54 12.97
C THR A 167 -6.74 -8.39 12.39
N ALA A 168 -6.53 -7.36 11.57
CA ALA A 168 -5.23 -7.08 10.96
C ALA A 168 -5.12 -5.60 10.55
N GLY A 169 -3.89 -5.08 10.61
CA GLY A 169 -3.57 -3.69 10.27
C GLY A 169 -3.92 -2.71 11.39
N THR A 170 -3.07 -1.73 11.62
CA THR A 170 -3.24 -0.73 12.68
C THR A 170 -4.15 0.43 12.26
N GLY A 171 -4.12 0.85 10.99
CA GLY A 171 -4.95 1.95 10.46
C GLY A 171 -6.39 1.56 10.10
N SER A 172 -6.68 0.26 10.07
CA SER A 172 -7.99 -0.29 9.70
C SER A 172 -8.68 -0.98 10.88
N LEU A 173 -8.28 -0.68 12.12
CA LEU A 173 -8.89 -1.27 13.31
C LEU A 173 -10.37 -0.91 13.34
N GLY A 174 -11.22 -1.92 13.51
CA GLY A 174 -12.69 -1.78 13.47
C GLY A 174 -13.33 -2.00 12.10
N ARG A 175 -12.57 -2.03 10.99
CA ARG A 175 -13.12 -2.43 9.67
C ARG A 175 -13.34 -3.95 9.65
N PRO A 176 -14.57 -4.45 9.40
CA PRO A 176 -14.83 -5.89 9.33
C PRO A 176 -13.96 -6.58 8.28
N ARG A 177 -13.40 -7.74 8.65
CA ARG A 177 -12.59 -8.58 7.76
C ARG A 177 -12.90 -10.04 8.02
N PHE A 178 -12.99 -10.80 6.94
CA PHE A 178 -13.26 -12.23 6.99
C PHE A 178 -12.35 -12.97 6.04
N VAL A 179 -11.88 -14.14 6.47
CA VAL A 179 -11.14 -15.09 5.64
C VAL A 179 -12.09 -16.21 5.24
N ALA A 180 -12.13 -16.57 3.96
CA ALA A 180 -12.70 -17.82 3.50
C ALA A 180 -11.58 -18.82 3.23
N ARG A 181 -11.71 -20.02 3.80
CA ARG A 181 -10.83 -21.17 3.57
C ARG A 181 -11.64 -22.28 2.94
N ALA A 182 -11.21 -22.77 1.77
CA ALA A 182 -11.92 -23.85 1.07
C ALA A 182 -10.92 -24.84 0.47
N ASP A 183 -11.29 -26.12 0.42
CA ASP A 183 -10.62 -27.08 -0.45
C ASP A 183 -10.93 -26.76 -1.90
N TRP A 184 -9.94 -26.89 -2.78
CA TRP A 184 -10.13 -26.83 -4.21
C TRP A 184 -9.16 -27.78 -4.90
N ARG A 185 -9.71 -28.83 -5.53
CA ARG A 185 -8.92 -29.87 -6.21
C ARG A 185 -7.89 -30.52 -5.27
N GLY A 186 -8.24 -30.72 -4.00
CA GLY A 186 -7.36 -31.32 -2.97
C GLY A 186 -6.30 -30.37 -2.40
N GLY A 187 -6.34 -29.08 -2.78
CA GLY A 187 -5.45 -28.04 -2.28
C GLY A 187 -6.23 -26.93 -1.58
N LEU A 188 -5.68 -26.42 -0.47
CA LEU A 188 -6.30 -25.35 0.28
C LEU A 188 -6.17 -24.00 -0.43
N VAL A 189 -7.27 -23.24 -0.52
CA VAL A 189 -7.26 -21.85 -1.00
C VAL A 189 -7.80 -20.90 0.05
N LEU A 190 -7.24 -19.69 0.08
CA LEU A 190 -7.62 -18.63 1.01
C LEU A 190 -8.02 -17.36 0.24
N ARG A 191 -9.11 -16.74 0.69
CA ARG A 191 -9.55 -15.41 0.26
C ARG A 191 -9.79 -14.57 1.50
N GLU A 192 -9.50 -13.27 1.41
CA GLU A 192 -9.88 -12.31 2.43
C GLU A 192 -10.85 -11.30 1.83
N SER A 193 -11.83 -10.89 2.62
CA SER A 193 -12.62 -9.69 2.41
C SER A 193 -12.31 -8.66 3.51
N LYS A 194 -12.41 -7.39 3.17
CA LYS A 194 -12.16 -6.26 4.06
C LYS A 194 -13.10 -5.12 3.68
N ALA A 195 -13.76 -4.52 4.66
CA ALA A 195 -14.59 -3.35 4.42
C ALA A 195 -13.70 -2.16 4.01
N LEU A 196 -14.14 -1.46 2.96
CA LEU A 196 -13.61 -0.18 2.52
C LEU A 196 -14.50 0.95 3.02
N VAL A 197 -13.90 2.11 3.23
CA VAL A 197 -14.55 3.37 3.56
C VAL A 197 -13.95 4.46 2.69
N PRO A 198 -14.59 5.64 2.53
CA PRO A 198 -13.96 6.78 1.89
C PRO A 198 -12.60 7.09 2.52
N SER A 199 -11.64 7.55 1.70
CA SER A 199 -10.31 7.89 2.17
C SER A 199 -10.36 8.98 3.23
N GLY A 200 -9.46 8.92 4.22
CA GLY A 200 -9.24 10.00 5.18
C GLY A 200 -8.90 11.32 4.48
N TRP A 201 -8.34 11.27 3.26
CA TRP A 201 -8.14 12.46 2.44
C TRP A 201 -9.46 13.09 2.00
N ASN A 202 -10.40 12.30 1.48
CA ASN A 202 -11.72 12.80 1.11
C ASN A 202 -12.43 13.38 2.34
N LEU A 203 -12.42 12.67 3.47
CA LEU A 203 -13.06 13.16 4.70
C LEU A 203 -12.49 14.50 5.18
N ALA A 204 -11.18 14.73 5.04
CA ALA A 204 -10.53 15.96 5.49
C ALA A 204 -10.62 17.10 4.47
N GLN A 205 -10.47 16.81 3.18
CA GLN A 205 -10.26 17.82 2.13
C GLN A 205 -11.43 17.97 1.15
N ALA A 206 -12.32 16.98 1.07
CA ALA A 206 -13.47 16.96 0.17
C ALA A 206 -14.63 16.15 0.82
N PRO A 207 -15.19 16.59 1.96
CA PRO A 207 -16.05 15.76 2.82
C PRO A 207 -17.37 15.33 2.16
N THR A 208 -17.74 15.92 1.03
CA THR A 208 -18.90 15.55 0.23
C THR A 208 -18.60 14.46 -0.81
N ASP A 209 -17.32 14.13 -1.03
CA ASP A 209 -16.88 13.09 -1.95
C ASP A 209 -16.73 11.76 -1.18
N ASP A 210 -17.67 10.84 -1.41
CA ASP A 210 -17.69 9.51 -0.81
C ASP A 210 -17.10 8.42 -1.73
N ALA A 211 -16.40 8.82 -2.80
CA ALA A 211 -15.84 7.88 -3.76
C ALA A 211 -14.76 6.99 -3.14
N ILE A 212 -14.84 5.70 -3.46
CA ILE A 212 -13.82 4.70 -3.12
C ILE A 212 -13.05 4.35 -4.39
N SER A 213 -11.81 4.83 -4.46
CA SER A 213 -10.99 4.74 -5.69
C SER A 213 -9.93 3.64 -5.66
N ALA A 214 -9.99 2.75 -4.67
CA ALA A 214 -9.00 1.70 -4.42
C ALA A 214 -8.75 0.82 -5.66
N GLN A 215 -9.82 0.31 -6.28
CA GLN A 215 -9.68 -0.54 -7.47
C GLN A 215 -9.11 0.21 -8.67
N ALA A 216 -9.48 1.48 -8.87
CA ALA A 216 -9.04 2.27 -10.01
C ALA A 216 -7.51 2.46 -10.03
N VAL A 217 -6.89 2.71 -8.87
CA VAL A 217 -5.42 2.72 -8.76
C VAL A 217 -4.85 1.32 -8.91
N ALA A 218 -5.46 0.32 -8.25
CA ALA A 218 -4.95 -1.03 -8.24
C ALA A 218 -4.83 -1.62 -9.66
N THR A 219 -5.80 -1.34 -10.53
CA THR A 219 -5.86 -1.80 -11.93
C THR A 219 -5.41 -0.75 -12.95
N GLY A 220 -4.63 0.25 -12.53
CA GLY A 220 -4.13 1.30 -13.41
C GLY A 220 -3.32 0.75 -14.59
N ARG A 221 -3.31 1.50 -15.70
CA ARG A 221 -2.75 1.10 -17.01
C ARG A 221 -1.33 0.52 -16.95
N PHE A 222 -0.48 1.05 -16.09
CA PHE A 222 0.93 0.67 -15.98
C PHE A 222 1.22 -0.27 -14.81
N ARG A 223 0.19 -0.89 -14.25
CA ARG A 223 0.30 -1.90 -13.21
C ARG A 223 -0.02 -3.30 -13.76
N ALA A 224 0.44 -4.31 -13.04
CA ALA A 224 0.06 -5.70 -13.24
C ALA A 224 -0.73 -6.15 -12.00
N PRO A 225 -2.07 -5.98 -11.99
CA PRO A 225 -2.88 -6.13 -10.79
C PRO A 225 -2.92 -7.57 -10.27
N ASP A 226 -3.16 -7.74 -8.97
CA ASP A 226 -3.59 -9.04 -8.43
C ASP A 226 -5.02 -9.30 -8.94
N PRO A 227 -5.28 -10.40 -9.69
CA PRO A 227 -6.59 -10.70 -10.26
C PRO A 227 -7.69 -10.91 -9.21
N TYR A 228 -7.30 -11.11 -7.95
CA TYR A 228 -8.19 -11.25 -6.80
C TYR A 228 -8.34 -9.98 -5.98
N TYR A 229 -7.60 -8.89 -6.28
CA TYR A 229 -7.88 -7.57 -5.71
C TYR A 229 -9.11 -6.98 -6.39
N ARG A 230 -10.30 -7.33 -5.90
CA ARG A 230 -11.58 -6.90 -6.49
C ARG A 230 -12.43 -6.15 -5.49
N GLN A 231 -12.93 -4.99 -5.89
CA GLN A 231 -13.89 -4.19 -5.15
C GLN A 231 -15.31 -4.62 -5.55
N ILE A 232 -16.09 -5.03 -4.56
CA ILE A 232 -17.50 -5.40 -4.68
C ILE A 232 -18.26 -4.47 -3.72
N GLY A 233 -18.77 -3.35 -4.26
CA GLY A 233 -19.32 -2.27 -3.44
C GLY A 233 -18.25 -1.68 -2.50
N ALA A 234 -18.56 -1.61 -1.20
CA ALA A 234 -17.65 -1.15 -0.16
C ALA A 234 -16.81 -2.30 0.47
N ILE A 235 -16.56 -3.38 -0.28
CA ILE A 235 -15.74 -4.51 0.19
C ILE A 235 -14.63 -4.75 -0.83
N ILE A 236 -13.39 -4.81 -0.36
CA ILE A 236 -12.28 -5.35 -1.15
C ILE A 236 -12.09 -6.82 -0.83
N THR A 237 -11.86 -7.61 -1.86
CA THR A 237 -11.41 -9.00 -1.75
C THR A 237 -9.96 -9.11 -2.18
N ARG A 238 -9.25 -10.13 -1.68
CA ARG A 238 -7.87 -10.46 -2.10
C ARG A 238 -7.55 -11.93 -1.87
N ARG A 239 -6.57 -12.43 -2.63
CA ARG A 239 -5.95 -13.73 -2.37
C ARG A 239 -4.99 -13.61 -1.18
N LEU A 240 -5.05 -14.58 -0.30
CA LEU A 240 -4.01 -14.80 0.70
C LEU A 240 -3.12 -15.95 0.24
N SER A 241 -1.81 -15.74 0.25
CA SER A 241 -0.80 -16.72 -0.13
C SER A 241 0.50 -16.38 0.59
N PRO A 242 1.39 -17.36 0.86
CA PRO A 242 2.75 -17.05 1.29
C PRO A 242 3.47 -16.11 0.30
N ASN A 243 3.18 -16.22 -1.00
CA ASN A 243 3.76 -15.35 -2.04
C ASN A 243 3.02 -14.01 -2.19
N SER A 244 2.04 -13.74 -1.33
CA SER A 244 1.30 -12.48 -1.26
C SER A 244 1.58 -11.80 0.09
N ARG A 245 2.79 -11.26 0.26
CA ARG A 245 3.26 -10.68 1.54
C ARG A 245 3.79 -9.26 1.40
N LYS A 246 3.74 -8.54 2.52
CA LYS A 246 4.46 -7.29 2.77
C LYS A 246 5.84 -7.62 3.37
N ILE A 247 6.80 -6.72 3.20
CA ILE A 247 8.05 -6.72 3.98
C ILE A 247 7.79 -5.82 5.19
N GLU A 248 8.13 -6.29 6.39
CA GLU A 248 7.91 -5.54 7.64
C GLU A 248 9.21 -4.85 8.08
N VAL A 249 9.13 -3.61 8.58
CA VAL A 249 10.31 -2.84 9.01
C VAL A 249 10.98 -3.49 10.21
N LYS A 250 10.20 -4.08 11.12
CA LYS A 250 10.72 -4.73 12.34
C LYS A 250 11.76 -5.83 12.03
N ASP A 251 11.62 -6.51 10.89
CA ASP A 251 12.46 -7.64 10.49
C ASP A 251 13.49 -7.26 9.42
N SER A 252 13.32 -6.12 8.73
CA SER A 252 14.04 -5.84 7.48
C SER A 252 14.25 -4.34 7.21
N ALA A 253 14.36 -3.51 8.27
CA ALA A 253 14.56 -2.07 8.13
C ALA A 253 15.75 -1.72 7.21
N SER A 254 16.91 -2.35 7.42
CA SER A 254 18.11 -2.10 6.61
C SER A 254 17.90 -2.42 5.14
N GLN A 255 17.18 -3.51 4.84
CA GLN A 255 16.84 -3.91 3.48
C GLN A 255 15.85 -2.94 2.83
N LEU A 256 14.86 -2.46 3.59
CA LEU A 256 13.86 -1.50 3.11
C LEU A 256 14.46 -0.12 2.84
N LEU A 257 15.53 0.24 3.56
CA LEU A 257 16.26 1.50 3.39
C LEU A 257 17.37 1.43 2.35
N GLU A 258 17.61 0.28 1.72
CA GLU A 258 18.55 0.21 0.60
C GLU A 258 18.11 1.14 -0.54
N ALA A 259 19.02 1.96 -1.06
CA ALA A 259 18.72 2.93 -2.12
C ALA A 259 17.98 2.32 -3.33
N ARG A 260 18.38 1.11 -3.76
CA ARG A 260 17.70 0.39 -4.85
C ARG A 260 16.27 -0.05 -4.52
N MET A 261 15.96 -0.33 -3.25
CA MET A 261 14.62 -0.67 -2.78
C MET A 261 13.74 0.58 -2.77
N LEU A 262 14.26 1.66 -2.20
CA LEU A 262 13.58 2.96 -2.18
C LEU A 262 13.33 3.52 -3.59
N ALA A 263 14.29 3.34 -4.51
CA ALA A 263 14.09 3.68 -5.91
C ALA A 263 13.02 2.80 -6.59
N ALA A 264 12.96 1.50 -6.27
CA ALA A 264 11.87 0.64 -6.74
C ALA A 264 10.51 1.13 -6.23
N MET A 265 10.43 1.57 -4.97
CA MET A 265 9.20 2.13 -4.38
C MET A 265 8.78 3.42 -5.06
N GLY A 266 9.72 4.35 -5.30
CA GLY A 266 9.47 5.56 -6.07
C GLY A 266 8.95 5.26 -7.48
N ARG A 267 9.56 4.29 -8.17
CA ARG A 267 9.12 3.84 -9.51
C ARG A 267 7.70 3.30 -9.47
N GLU A 268 7.34 2.52 -8.46
CA GLU A 268 6.00 1.98 -8.36
C GLU A 268 4.94 3.06 -8.05
N ILE A 269 5.28 4.10 -7.28
CA ILE A 269 4.40 5.27 -7.11
C ILE A 269 4.15 5.92 -8.48
N ALA A 270 5.20 6.08 -9.29
CA ALA A 270 5.04 6.59 -10.65
C ALA A 270 4.12 5.70 -11.51
N ASN A 271 4.26 4.37 -11.43
CA ASN A 271 3.37 3.45 -12.14
C ASN A 271 1.89 3.59 -11.71
N CYS A 272 1.63 3.83 -10.43
CA CYS A 272 0.28 4.06 -9.91
C CYS A 272 -0.31 5.37 -10.47
N GLN A 273 0.45 6.46 -10.39
CA GLN A 273 0.00 7.79 -10.82
C GLN A 273 -0.09 7.93 -12.34
N ALA A 274 0.75 7.23 -13.10
CA ALA A 274 0.73 7.23 -14.56
C ALA A 274 -0.56 6.69 -15.19
N GLY A 275 -1.42 6.03 -14.41
CA GLY A 275 -2.74 5.60 -14.85
C GLY A 275 -3.65 6.77 -15.28
N ASP A 276 -3.44 7.96 -14.71
CA ASP A 276 -4.15 9.19 -15.07
C ASP A 276 -3.51 9.84 -16.31
N ALA A 277 -3.87 9.33 -17.49
CA ALA A 277 -3.27 9.74 -18.76
C ALA A 277 -3.45 11.24 -19.09
N GLU A 278 -4.50 11.87 -18.55
CA GLU A 278 -4.78 13.29 -18.77
C GLU A 278 -3.77 14.17 -18.02
N ARG A 279 -3.50 13.85 -16.75
CA ARG A 279 -2.69 14.69 -15.87
C ARG A 279 -1.22 14.30 -15.83
N TRP A 280 -0.91 13.06 -16.20
CA TRP A 280 0.44 12.51 -16.15
C TRP A 280 1.52 13.34 -16.88
N PRO A 281 1.28 13.89 -18.10
CA PRO A 281 2.27 14.74 -18.75
C PRO A 281 2.66 15.95 -17.90
N GLY A 282 1.70 16.59 -17.24
CA GLY A 282 1.95 17.74 -16.36
C GLY A 282 2.77 17.36 -15.13
N VAL A 283 2.41 16.25 -14.49
CA VAL A 283 3.13 15.68 -13.33
C VAL A 283 4.59 15.39 -13.67
N ARG A 284 4.85 14.71 -14.80
CA ARG A 284 6.20 14.36 -15.23
C ARG A 284 7.07 15.60 -15.44
N GLU A 285 6.55 16.62 -16.11
CA GLU A 285 7.29 17.85 -16.37
C GLU A 285 7.50 18.68 -15.10
N GLU A 286 6.55 18.69 -14.19
CA GLU A 286 6.69 19.36 -12.90
C GLU A 286 7.71 18.69 -11.99
N ALA A 287 7.68 17.35 -11.89
CA ALA A 287 8.62 16.57 -11.08
C ALA A 287 10.08 16.86 -11.46
N LYS A 288 10.36 17.05 -12.76
CA LYS A 288 11.70 17.44 -13.27
C LYS A 288 12.12 18.85 -12.85
N ARG A 289 11.17 19.76 -12.66
CA ARG A 289 11.42 21.17 -12.31
C ARG A 289 11.53 21.40 -10.81
N MET A 290 11.07 20.47 -9.98
CA MET A 290 11.15 20.63 -8.54
C MET A 290 12.60 20.82 -8.08
N ALA A 291 12.80 21.74 -7.13
CA ALA A 291 14.13 22.09 -6.65
C ALA A 291 14.87 20.88 -6.06
N LYS A 292 16.18 20.77 -6.30
CA LYS A 292 16.99 19.68 -5.73
C LYS A 292 16.83 19.63 -4.21
N GLY A 293 16.54 18.44 -3.66
CA GLY A 293 16.36 18.23 -2.22
C GLY A 293 15.03 18.69 -1.65
N TRP A 294 14.05 19.09 -2.49
CA TRP A 294 12.70 19.46 -2.04
C TRP A 294 12.07 18.37 -1.16
N LEU A 295 12.21 17.11 -1.58
CA LEU A 295 11.56 15.98 -0.92
C LEU A 295 12.12 15.76 0.48
N HIS A 296 13.44 15.86 0.63
CA HIS A 296 14.09 15.77 1.94
C HIS A 296 13.63 16.89 2.87
N LYS A 297 13.66 18.14 2.40
CA LYS A 297 13.26 19.30 3.20
C LYS A 297 11.81 19.19 3.69
N ALA A 298 10.89 18.82 2.79
CA ALA A 298 9.48 18.63 3.15
C ALA A 298 9.29 17.43 4.09
N ALA A 299 10.01 16.32 3.84
CA ALA A 299 9.92 15.12 4.66
C ALA A 299 10.49 15.33 6.07
N GLU A 300 11.56 16.10 6.25
CA GLU A 300 12.10 16.45 7.57
C GLU A 300 11.06 17.20 8.41
N ALA A 301 10.47 18.28 7.85
CA ALA A 301 9.45 19.06 8.54
C ALA A 301 8.22 18.22 8.93
N ALA A 302 7.75 17.38 8.00
CA ALA A 302 6.62 16.50 8.26
C ALA A 302 6.96 15.38 9.26
N ALA A 303 8.17 14.82 9.22
CA ALA A 303 8.64 13.81 10.16
C ALA A 303 8.75 14.36 11.59
N GLU A 304 9.28 15.58 11.76
CA GLU A 304 9.34 16.27 13.05
C GLU A 304 7.95 16.45 13.66
N ALA A 305 6.98 16.89 12.84
CA ALA A 305 5.59 17.03 13.27
C ALA A 305 4.99 15.70 13.72
N VAL A 306 5.20 14.62 12.95
CA VAL A 306 4.72 13.27 13.29
C VAL A 306 5.36 12.75 14.58
N VAL A 307 6.66 12.98 14.79
CA VAL A 307 7.36 12.61 16.04
C VAL A 307 6.78 13.37 17.23
N LYS A 308 6.50 14.68 17.06
CA LYS A 308 5.91 15.51 18.10
C LYS A 308 4.51 15.01 18.48
N GLU A 309 3.62 14.84 17.51
CA GLU A 309 2.26 14.35 17.77
C GLU A 309 2.24 12.95 18.38
N GLN A 310 3.15 12.08 17.93
CA GLN A 310 3.25 10.73 18.50
C GLN A 310 3.65 10.76 19.98
N LYS A 311 4.57 11.65 20.38
CA LYS A 311 4.97 11.83 21.78
C LYS A 311 3.81 12.36 22.62
N GLU A 312 3.08 13.35 22.11
CA GLU A 312 1.88 13.89 22.77
C GLU A 312 0.81 12.80 22.96
N PHE A 313 0.54 12.01 21.92
CA PHE A 313 -0.38 10.87 21.98
C PHE A 313 0.09 9.76 22.92
N ALA A 314 1.40 9.53 23.04
CA ALA A 314 1.93 8.53 23.96
C ALA A 314 1.86 8.96 25.43
N ALA A 315 1.91 10.27 25.70
CA ALA A 315 1.89 10.84 27.04
C ALA A 315 0.47 10.99 27.64
N GLY A 316 -0.55 11.16 26.80
CA GLY A 316 -1.97 11.20 27.22
C GLY A 316 -2.58 9.82 27.35
#